data_AF-A0A7J8C004-F1
#
_entry.id   AF-A0A7J8C004-F1
#
_cell.length_a   1.000
_cell.length_b   1.000
_cell.length_c   1.000
_cell.angle_alpha   90.00
_cell.angle_beta   90.00
_cell.angle_gamma   90.00
#
_symmetry.space_group_name_H-M   'P 1'
#
loop_
_entity.id
_entity.type
_entity.pdbx_description
1 polymer ?
#
loop_
_entity_poly.entity_id
_entity_poly.type
_entity_poly.pdbx_seq_one_letter_code
_entity_poly.pdbx_strand_id
1 'polypeptide(L)'
;MMSQDLENVTSKEIRNELEKQMNCNLKEFKEFIDNEMLLILGQMDKPSLIFDHLYLGSEWNASNLEELQGSGVDYILNVTREIDNFFPGLFAYHNIRVYDEETTDLLAHWNEAYHFINKAKEPWLSNGPLISDHRTPGTVKTKLLLSRWGPE
;
A
#
# COMPACT_ATOMS: atom_id res chain seq x y z
N MET A 1 25.72 -11.12 1.77
CA MET A 1 24.49 -10.33 2.01
C MET A 1 24.43 -10.11 3.51
N MET A 2 24.54 -8.87 3.98
CA MET A 2 24.28 -8.57 5.38
C MET A 2 22.76 -8.48 5.53
N SER A 3 22.17 -9.31 6.39
CA SER A 3 20.79 -9.11 6.84
C SER A 3 20.84 -8.39 8.18
N GLN A 4 20.29 -7.18 8.24
CA GLN A 4 20.06 -6.48 9.50
C GLN A 4 18.57 -6.26 9.67
N ASP A 5 18.14 -6.21 10.93
CA ASP A 5 16.78 -5.90 11.31
C ASP A 5 16.52 -4.40 11.08
N LEU A 6 15.54 -4.08 10.24
CA LEU A 6 15.20 -2.72 9.85
C LEU A 6 14.79 -1.85 11.04
N GLU A 7 14.30 -2.43 12.14
CA GLU A 7 13.97 -1.69 13.36
C GLU A 7 15.23 -1.13 14.08
N ASN A 8 16.40 -1.70 13.79
CA ASN A 8 17.65 -1.39 14.49
C ASN A 8 18.68 -0.68 13.60
N VAL A 9 18.35 -0.44 12.33
CA VAL A 9 19.27 0.18 11.35
C VAL A 9 19.10 1.69 11.36
N THR A 10 20.21 2.41 11.49
CA THR A 10 20.25 3.87 11.39
C THR A 10 20.71 4.34 10.02
N SER A 11 20.26 5.52 9.59
CA SER A 11 20.72 6.17 8.35
C SER A 11 22.24 6.40 8.33
N LYS A 12 22.85 6.62 9.51
CA LYS A 12 24.30 6.74 9.68
C LYS A 12 25.02 5.44 9.36
N GLU A 13 24.52 4.29 9.81
CA GLU A 13 25.12 2.98 9.53
C GLU A 13 25.06 2.67 8.04
N ILE A 14 23.92 2.93 7.40
CA ILE A 14 23.75 2.76 5.95
C ILE A 14 24.71 3.66 5.19
N ARG A 15 24.80 4.95 5.53
CA ARG A 15 25.75 5.87 4.88
C ARG A 15 27.19 5.40 5.02
N ASN A 16 27.60 4.97 6.22
CA ASN A 16 28.98 4.52 6.45
C ASN A 16 29.30 3.25 5.63
N GLU A 17 28.36 2.32 5.52
CA GLU A 17 28.54 1.10 4.73
C GLU A 17 28.56 1.42 3.23
N LEU A 18 27.73 2.36 2.76
CA LEU A 18 27.78 2.88 1.39
C LEU A 18 29.12 3.55 1.07
N GLU A 19 29.61 4.44 1.95
CA GLU A 19 30.92 5.10 1.82
C GLU A 19 32.05 4.07 1.69
N LYS A 20 31.99 3.00 2.49
CA LYS A 20 32.98 1.91 2.46
C LYS A 20 32.92 1.10 1.18
N GLN A 21 31.72 0.77 0.69
CA GLN A 21 31.55 -0.02 -0.54
C GLN A 21 31.91 0.77 -1.80
N MET A 22 31.57 2.06 -1.83
CA MET A 22 31.84 2.94 -2.97
C MET A 22 33.23 3.60 -2.90
N ASN A 23 33.92 3.47 -1.77
CA ASN A 23 35.20 4.12 -1.48
C ASN A 23 35.15 5.65 -1.74
N CYS A 24 34.08 6.29 -1.29
CA CYS A 24 33.85 7.72 -1.43
C CYS A 24 33.25 8.32 -0.15
N ASN A 25 33.27 9.65 -0.03
CA ASN A 25 32.70 10.37 1.10
C ASN A 25 31.29 10.88 0.73
N LEU A 26 30.29 10.62 1.57
CA LEU A 26 28.89 10.97 1.37
C LEU A 26 28.40 12.02 2.38
N LYS A 27 29.31 12.75 3.03
CA LYS A 27 28.98 13.75 4.05
C LYS A 27 28.03 14.84 3.53
N GLU A 28 28.21 15.29 2.30
CA GLU A 28 27.35 16.31 1.67
C GLU A 28 25.95 15.77 1.36
N PHE A 29 25.80 14.46 1.17
CA PHE A 29 24.51 13.79 0.92
C PHE A 29 23.81 13.31 2.20
N LYS A 30 24.33 13.66 3.39
CA LYS A 30 23.78 13.21 4.67
C LYS A 30 22.28 13.45 4.77
N GLU A 31 21.85 14.68 4.49
CA GLU A 31 20.46 15.09 4.63
C GLU A 31 19.54 14.34 3.67
N PHE A 32 19.97 14.19 2.42
CA PHE A 32 19.26 13.38 1.43
C PHE A 32 19.10 11.93 1.89
N ILE A 33 20.18 11.28 2.34
CA ILE A 33 20.15 9.89 2.81
C ILE A 33 19.25 9.74 4.04
N ASP A 34 19.31 10.68 4.99
CA ASP A 34 18.45 10.66 6.18
C ASP A 34 16.97 10.78 5.79
N ASN A 35 16.63 11.68 4.85
CA ASN A 35 15.26 11.87 4.38
C ASN A 35 14.74 10.65 3.61
N GLU A 36 15.54 10.09 2.70
CA GLU A 36 15.16 8.86 1.98
C GLU A 36 14.98 7.68 2.93
N MET A 37 15.82 7.56 3.97
CA MET A 37 15.66 6.52 4.98
C MET A 37 14.35 6.66 5.76
N LEU A 38 13.97 7.88 6.14
CA LEU A 38 12.69 8.13 6.80
C LEU A 38 11.51 7.80 5.87
N LEU A 39 11.60 8.15 4.59
CA LEU A 39 10.58 7.81 3.59
C LEU A 39 10.44 6.30 3.40
N ILE A 40 11.56 5.58 3.25
CA ILE A 40 11.58 4.12 3.07
C ILE A 40 11.02 3.42 4.32
N LEU A 41 11.46 3.83 5.51
CA LEU A 41 10.97 3.22 6.76
C LEU A 41 9.49 3.53 7.01
N GLY A 42 9.02 4.74 6.70
CA GLY A 42 7.59 5.09 6.81
C GLY A 42 6.72 4.34 5.80
N GLN A 43 7.26 3.96 4.65
CA GLN A 43 6.57 3.13 3.67
C GLN A 43 6.37 1.68 4.12
N MET A 44 7.08 1.24 5.16
CA MET A 44 6.96 -0.11 5.74
C MET A 44 5.86 -0.23 6.79
N ASP A 45 5.11 0.84 7.07
CA ASP A 45 4.01 0.77 8.02
C ASP A 45 2.90 -0.17 7.55
N LYS A 46 2.32 -0.88 8.53
CA LYS A 46 1.19 -1.78 8.30
C LYS A 46 -0.04 -0.99 7.83
N PRO A 47 -0.96 -1.62 7.07
CA PRO A 47 -2.28 -1.09 6.78
C PRO A 47 -2.99 -0.58 8.03
N SER A 48 -3.54 0.63 7.97
CA SER A 48 -4.45 1.12 9.00
C SER A 48 -5.81 0.46 8.84
N LEU A 49 -6.28 -0.27 9.85
CA LEU A 49 -7.66 -0.78 9.88
C LEU A 49 -8.60 0.35 10.26
N ILE A 50 -9.44 0.80 9.33
CA ILE A 50 -10.42 1.87 9.55
C ILE A 50 -11.73 1.28 10.04
N PHE A 51 -12.18 0.19 9.42
CA PHE A 51 -13.32 -0.63 9.84
C PHE A 51 -12.96 -2.11 9.66
N ASP A 52 -13.74 -3.02 10.26
CA ASP A 52 -13.51 -4.48 10.17
C ASP A 52 -13.36 -5.03 8.73
N HIS A 53 -13.93 -4.32 7.75
CA HIS A 53 -13.93 -4.65 6.33
C HIS A 53 -13.12 -3.67 5.47
N LEU A 54 -12.41 -2.70 6.06
CA LEU A 54 -11.72 -1.64 5.33
C LEU A 54 -10.35 -1.32 5.93
N TYR A 55 -9.33 -1.50 5.11
CA TYR A 55 -7.99 -1.00 5.34
C TYR A 55 -7.71 0.24 4.50
N LEU A 56 -6.94 1.15 5.08
CA LEU A 56 -6.22 2.19 4.35
C LEU A 56 -4.74 1.79 4.22
N GLY A 57 -4.10 2.09 3.10
CA GLY A 57 -2.64 2.22 3.11
C GLY A 57 -2.02 2.50 1.76
N SER A 58 -0.71 2.25 1.69
CA SER A 58 0.18 2.74 0.65
C SER A 58 0.32 1.78 -0.52
N GLU A 59 1.03 2.23 -1.56
CA GLU A 59 1.44 1.41 -2.70
C GLU A 59 2.21 0.16 -2.25
N TRP A 60 3.01 0.30 -1.20
CA TRP A 60 3.81 -0.79 -0.64
C TRP A 60 2.91 -1.89 -0.09
N ASN A 61 1.88 -1.55 0.69
CA ASN A 61 0.92 -2.55 1.16
C ASN A 61 0.17 -3.19 -0.02
N ALA A 62 -0.19 -2.41 -1.05
CA ALA A 62 -0.88 -2.93 -2.23
C ALA A 62 0.00 -3.83 -3.12
N SER A 63 1.32 -3.70 -3.01
CA SER A 63 2.31 -4.53 -3.71
C SER A 63 2.67 -5.83 -2.98
N ASN A 64 2.17 -6.03 -1.75
CA ASN A 64 2.49 -7.19 -0.93
C ASN A 64 1.38 -8.27 -1.02
N LEU A 65 1.57 -9.25 -1.92
CA LEU A 65 0.59 -10.32 -2.14
C LEU A 65 0.29 -11.14 -0.88
N GLU A 66 1.33 -11.50 -0.12
CA GLU A 66 1.20 -12.32 1.09
C GLU A 66 0.38 -11.59 2.16
N GLU A 67 0.64 -10.30 2.36
CA GLU A 67 -0.11 -9.47 3.31
C GLU A 67 -1.58 -9.31 2.90
N LEU A 68 -1.85 -9.05 1.61
CA LEU A 68 -3.20 -8.91 1.09
C LEU A 68 -4.02 -10.20 1.29
N GLN A 69 -3.44 -11.35 0.94
CA GLN A 69 -4.09 -12.65 1.10
C GLN A 69 -4.26 -13.02 2.58
N GLY A 70 -3.21 -12.84 3.40
CA GLY A 70 -3.24 -13.14 4.84
C GLY A 70 -4.23 -12.26 5.62
N SER A 71 -4.50 -11.06 5.11
CA SER A 71 -5.47 -10.13 5.72
C SER A 71 -6.92 -10.36 5.27
N GLY A 72 -7.15 -11.21 4.26
CA GLY A 72 -8.47 -11.45 3.68
C GLY A 72 -8.96 -10.32 2.76
N VAL A 73 -8.05 -9.58 2.13
CA VAL A 73 -8.40 -8.56 1.15
C VAL A 73 -8.77 -9.24 -0.16
N ASP A 74 -9.93 -8.94 -0.72
CA ASP A 74 -10.33 -9.37 -2.08
C ASP A 74 -10.62 -8.19 -3.01
N TYR A 75 -10.81 -7.00 -2.44
CA TYR A 75 -11.18 -5.78 -3.14
C TYR A 75 -10.11 -4.70 -2.92
N ILE A 76 -9.68 -4.05 -3.98
CA ILE A 76 -8.72 -2.95 -3.90
C ILE A 76 -9.28 -1.74 -4.65
N LEU A 77 -9.44 -0.64 -3.91
CA LEU A 77 -9.82 0.66 -4.45
C LEU A 77 -8.55 1.46 -4.66
N ASN A 78 -8.15 1.64 -5.92
CA ASN A 78 -6.96 2.39 -6.31
C ASN A 78 -7.34 3.83 -6.66
N VAL A 79 -7.03 4.78 -5.80
CA VAL A 79 -7.36 6.21 -5.99
C VAL A 79 -6.10 6.98 -6.36
N THR A 80 -5.42 6.52 -7.41
CA THR A 80 -4.17 7.12 -7.88
C THR A 80 -4.11 7.12 -9.40
N ARG A 81 -3.52 8.19 -9.95
CA ARG A 81 -3.23 8.29 -11.38
C ARG A 81 -2.03 7.44 -11.78
N GLU A 82 -1.00 7.42 -10.95
CA GLU A 82 0.35 6.98 -11.29
C GLU A 82 0.58 5.49 -11.04
N ILE A 83 -0.13 4.89 -10.08
CA ILE A 83 0.17 3.53 -9.62
C ILE A 83 -0.75 2.53 -10.30
N ASP A 84 -0.18 1.60 -11.06
CA ASP A 84 -0.93 0.50 -11.66
C ASP A 84 -1.31 -0.58 -10.64
N ASN A 85 -2.27 -1.42 -11.03
CA ASN A 85 -2.69 -2.54 -10.20
C ASN A 85 -1.59 -3.61 -10.22
N PHE A 86 -1.03 -3.91 -9.05
CA PHE A 86 0.06 -4.88 -8.92
C PHE A 86 -0.34 -6.33 -9.26
N PHE A 87 -1.61 -6.71 -8.99
CA PHE A 87 -2.07 -8.09 -9.11
C PHE A 87 -3.40 -8.21 -9.88
N PRO A 88 -3.44 -7.76 -11.15
CA PRO A 88 -4.66 -7.79 -11.95
C PRO A 88 -5.15 -9.23 -12.11
N GLY A 89 -6.43 -9.48 -11.82
CA GLY A 89 -7.05 -10.81 -11.91
C GLY A 89 -7.02 -11.64 -10.63
N LEU A 90 -6.24 -11.25 -9.61
CA LEU A 90 -6.27 -11.88 -8.28
C LEU A 90 -7.22 -11.17 -7.32
N PHE A 91 -7.40 -9.86 -7.49
CA PHE A 91 -8.29 -9.04 -6.69
C PHE A 91 -9.30 -8.32 -7.60
N ALA A 92 -10.46 -7.98 -7.04
CA ALA A 92 -11.39 -7.07 -7.69
C ALA A 92 -10.87 -5.63 -7.53
N TYR A 93 -10.61 -4.95 -8.63
CA TYR A 93 -10.14 -3.56 -8.61
C TYR A 93 -11.23 -2.58 -9.03
N HIS A 94 -11.24 -1.42 -8.38
CA HIS A 94 -11.87 -0.21 -8.89
C HIS A 94 -10.83 0.91 -8.89
N ASN A 95 -10.73 1.65 -10.00
CA ASN A 95 -9.68 2.64 -10.20
C ASN A 95 -10.32 4.03 -10.33
N ILE A 96 -9.92 4.95 -9.47
CA ILE A 96 -10.21 6.37 -9.57
C ILE A 96 -8.87 7.05 -9.91
N ARG A 97 -8.68 7.36 -11.19
CA ARG A 97 -7.38 7.79 -11.75
C ARG A 97 -7.19 9.31 -11.63
N VAL A 98 -6.83 9.77 -10.44
CA VAL A 98 -6.65 11.18 -10.09
C VAL A 98 -5.27 11.48 -9.50
N TYR A 99 -4.79 12.71 -9.67
CA TYR A 99 -3.57 13.19 -9.01
C TYR A 99 -3.88 13.60 -7.56
N ASP A 100 -2.83 13.67 -6.75
CA ASP A 100 -2.92 14.15 -5.37
C ASP A 100 -2.78 15.67 -5.34
N GLU A 101 -3.81 16.35 -5.85
CA GLU A 101 -3.84 17.80 -5.94
C GLU A 101 -5.07 18.35 -5.21
N GLU A 102 -4.93 19.49 -4.53
CA GLU A 102 -6.03 20.16 -3.82
C GLU A 102 -7.24 20.49 -4.72
N THR A 103 -7.01 20.62 -6.03
CA THR A 103 -8.03 20.94 -7.04
C THR A 103 -8.80 19.72 -7.54
N THR A 104 -8.40 18.50 -7.14
CA THR A 104 -9.02 17.25 -7.59
C THR A 104 -10.45 17.11 -7.08
N ASP A 105 -11.40 16.93 -7.99
CA ASP A 105 -12.81 16.69 -7.64
C ASP A 105 -13.04 15.24 -7.19
N LEU A 106 -12.68 14.94 -5.94
CA LEU A 106 -12.95 13.65 -5.30
C LEU A 106 -14.45 13.43 -5.04
N LEU A 107 -15.25 14.50 -4.96
CA LEU A 107 -16.67 14.40 -4.66
C LEU A 107 -17.44 13.75 -5.80
N ALA A 108 -17.04 13.99 -7.05
CA ALA A 108 -17.59 13.32 -8.23
C ALA A 108 -17.52 11.77 -8.14
N HIS A 109 -16.51 11.24 -7.44
CA HIS A 109 -16.26 9.79 -7.31
C HIS A 109 -16.79 9.18 -6.01
N TRP A 110 -17.38 10.00 -5.13
CA TRP A 110 -17.79 9.59 -3.79
C TRP A 110 -18.71 8.36 -3.81
N ASN A 111 -19.75 8.40 -4.64
CA ASN A 111 -20.74 7.33 -4.71
C ASN A 111 -20.13 6.03 -5.24
N GLU A 112 -19.24 6.12 -6.24
CA GLU A 112 -18.59 4.96 -6.87
C GLU A 112 -17.66 4.26 -5.87
N ALA A 113 -16.83 5.04 -5.17
CA ALA A 113 -15.97 4.55 -4.09
C ALA A 113 -16.79 3.91 -2.95
N TYR A 114 -17.85 4.59 -2.49
CA TYR A 114 -18.73 4.10 -1.44
C TYR A 114 -19.41 2.78 -1.82
N HIS A 115 -19.96 2.68 -3.03
CA HIS A 115 -20.61 1.45 -3.51
C HIS A 115 -19.61 0.31 -3.65
N PHE A 116 -18.40 0.57 -4.11
CA PHE A 116 -17.36 -0.44 -4.21
C PHE A 116 -16.94 -0.98 -2.83
N ILE A 117 -16.70 -0.08 -1.86
CA ILE A 117 -16.35 -0.48 -0.48
C ILE A 117 -17.48 -1.31 0.15
N ASN A 118 -18.75 -0.91 -0.02
CA ASN A 118 -19.87 -1.66 0.55
C ASN A 118 -20.12 -3.00 -0.15
N LYS A 119 -19.84 -3.11 -1.46
CA LYS A 119 -19.94 -4.40 -2.17
C LYS A 119 -19.04 -5.46 -1.53
N ALA A 120 -17.86 -5.07 -1.06
CA ALA A 120 -16.94 -5.96 -0.38
C ALA A 120 -17.41 -6.39 1.02
N LYS A 121 -18.31 -5.62 1.64
CA LYS A 121 -18.87 -5.93 2.97
C LYS A 121 -19.93 -7.03 2.91
N GLU A 122 -20.62 -7.17 1.77
CA GLU A 122 -21.67 -8.16 1.62
C GLU A 122 -21.10 -9.58 1.68
N PRO A 123 -21.66 -10.48 2.52
CA PRO A 123 -21.24 -11.87 2.54
C PRO A 123 -21.39 -12.49 1.16
N TRP A 124 -20.45 -13.35 0.76
CA TRP A 124 -20.47 -14.19 -0.47
C TRP A 124 -21.70 -15.11 -0.62
N LEU A 125 -22.74 -14.98 0.21
CA LEU A 125 -23.83 -15.94 0.36
C LEU A 125 -24.94 -15.87 -0.70
N SER A 126 -24.81 -15.11 -1.79
CA SER A 126 -25.93 -14.91 -2.72
C SER A 126 -25.55 -14.82 -4.22
N ASN A 127 -24.80 -15.79 -4.78
CA ASN A 127 -24.64 -16.05 -6.24
C ASN A 127 -23.34 -15.56 -6.95
N GLY A 128 -22.14 -15.75 -6.38
CA GLY A 128 -20.86 -15.54 -7.07
C GLY A 128 -20.22 -16.83 -7.61
N PRO A 129 -19.45 -16.80 -8.72
CA PRO A 129 -18.92 -17.99 -9.37
C PRO A 129 -17.92 -18.71 -8.45
N LEU A 130 -17.96 -20.05 -8.51
CA LEU A 130 -17.06 -20.96 -7.80
C LEU A 130 -15.61 -20.72 -8.25
N ILE A 131 -14.93 -19.76 -7.64
CA ILE A 131 -13.47 -19.76 -7.59
C ILE A 131 -13.12 -20.66 -6.41
N SER A 132 -12.55 -21.82 -6.71
CA SER A 132 -12.14 -22.83 -5.73
C SER A 132 -11.03 -22.27 -4.84
N ASP A 133 -11.39 -21.66 -3.72
CA ASP A 133 -10.40 -21.36 -2.69
C ASP A 133 -10.92 -21.75 -1.31
N HIS A 134 -10.07 -22.42 -0.54
CA HIS A 134 -10.34 -23.03 0.76
C HIS A 134 -10.48 -21.99 1.89
N ARG A 135 -10.90 -20.76 1.58
CA ARG A 135 -11.02 -19.70 2.58
C ARG A 135 -12.26 -19.92 3.44
N THR A 136 -12.04 -20.01 4.74
CA THR A 136 -13.08 -19.93 5.77
C THR A 136 -13.99 -18.73 5.50
N PRO A 137 -15.30 -18.79 5.81
CA PRO A 137 -16.21 -17.66 5.67
C PRO A 137 -15.81 -16.56 6.68
N GLY A 138 -14.82 -15.77 6.30
CA GLY A 138 -14.32 -14.61 7.01
C GLY A 138 -14.69 -13.36 6.22
N THR A 139 -14.95 -12.27 6.93
CA THR A 139 -15.23 -10.95 6.38
C THR A 139 -14.29 -10.64 5.22
N VAL A 140 -14.85 -10.40 4.04
CA VAL A 140 -14.10 -9.90 2.89
C VAL A 140 -13.71 -8.45 3.15
N LYS A 141 -12.46 -8.10 2.87
CA LYS A 141 -11.94 -6.76 3.14
C LYS A 141 -11.60 -6.00 1.87
N THR A 142 -11.70 -4.68 1.98
CA THR A 142 -11.24 -3.71 0.99
C THR A 142 -9.95 -3.07 1.45
N LYS A 143 -9.00 -2.86 0.53
CA LYS A 143 -7.85 -1.97 0.75
C LYS A 143 -8.00 -0.73 -0.12
N LEU A 144 -8.00 0.45 0.50
CA LEU A 144 -7.90 1.74 -0.16
C LEU A 144 -6.42 2.08 -0.34
N LEU A 145 -6.01 2.26 -1.58
CA LEU A 145 -4.69 2.78 -1.97
C LEU A 145 -4.81 4.29 -2.21
N LEU A 146 -4.13 5.07 -1.37
CA LEU A 146 -3.91 6.50 -1.59
C LEU A 146 -2.46 6.73 -2.04
N SER A 147 -2.27 7.80 -2.80
CA SER A 147 -0.97 8.28 -3.29
C SER A 147 0.07 8.42 -2.18
N ARG A 148 1.32 8.56 -2.63
CA ARG A 148 2.53 8.66 -1.80
C ARG A 148 2.32 9.67 -0.68
N TRP A 149 2.30 9.20 0.57
CA TRP A 149 2.43 10.06 1.74
C TRP A 149 3.89 10.51 1.83
N GLY A 150 4.19 11.71 1.34
CA GLY A 150 5.49 12.36 1.45
C GLY A 150 5.42 13.76 0.86
N PRO A 151 6.11 14.77 1.44
CA PRO A 151 6.18 16.09 0.84
C PRO A 151 6.85 16.03 -0.54
N GLU A 152 6.38 16.85 -1.47
CA GLU A 152 7.01 17.11 -2.78
C GLU A 152 8.44 17.67 -2.63
#